data_AF-A0A1H8KWQ4-F1
#
_entry.id   AF-A0A1H8KWQ4-F1
#
_cell.length_a   1.000
_cell.length_b   1.000
_cell.length_c   1.000
_cell.angle_alpha   90.00
_cell.angle_beta   90.00
_cell.angle_gamma   90.00
#
_symmetry.space_group_name_H-M   'P 1'
#
loop_
_entity.id
_entity.type
_entity.pdbx_description
1 polymer ?
#
loop_
_entity_poly.entity_id
_entity_poly.type
_entity_poly.pdbx_seq_one_letter_code
_entity_poly.pdbx_strand_id
1 'polypeptide(L)'
;MKNKSKYSLKLVNKIALAALIAVSSTAAISDLNVHAATADAGLSAQKGSTYIKTIYKLASVGKIPGLNAIAGKTPISAVHYKWGGPEVGGDLKGNHYEMYNFGMGQGAYGFGINKSGVIYDLRNFGQSIDQSVGVKSLTFASVIQTLGMPKEVRFTGTDKIYVYSPAKAYELKFVGPSKAAKGKVAHIDHINVYAAKANT
;
A
#
# COMPACT_ATOMS: atom_id res chain seq x y z
N MET A 1 -81.34 19.08 4.82
CA MET A 1 -82.11 18.88 6.07
C MET A 1 -81.15 18.86 7.26
N LYS A 2 -81.61 19.44 8.37
CA LYS A 2 -80.87 19.73 9.61
C LYS A 2 -80.45 18.46 10.37
N ASN A 3 -79.25 18.47 10.95
CA ASN A 3 -79.01 18.28 12.40
C ASN A 3 -77.50 18.44 12.66
N LYS A 4 -77.01 19.55 13.24
CA LYS A 4 -77.02 19.92 14.68
C LYS A 4 -76.59 18.74 15.55
N SER A 5 -75.33 18.75 16.02
CA SER A 5 -74.92 19.36 17.32
C SER A 5 -74.61 18.19 18.28
N LYS A 6 -73.46 18.11 18.96
CA LYS A 6 -73.15 18.86 20.19
C LYS A 6 -71.77 18.40 20.72
N TYR A 7 -71.00 19.38 21.23
CA TYR A 7 -70.23 19.43 22.51
C TYR A 7 -69.46 18.17 22.98
N SER A 8 -68.30 18.22 23.63
CA SER A 8 -67.42 19.24 24.21
C SER A 8 -66.28 18.48 24.92
N LEU A 9 -65.23 19.22 25.30
CA LEU A 9 -64.43 19.03 26.52
C LEU A 9 -63.02 18.41 26.40
N LYS A 10 -62.06 19.33 26.25
CA LYS A 10 -60.86 19.58 27.08
C LYS A 10 -59.73 18.55 27.22
N LEU A 11 -58.54 19.16 27.29
CA LEU A 11 -57.32 18.80 28.02
C LEU A 11 -56.43 17.73 27.36
N VAL A 12 -55.40 18.14 26.62
CA VAL A 12 -54.02 18.40 27.10
C VAL A 12 -53.44 17.19 27.85
N ASN A 13 -52.53 16.45 27.21
CA ASN A 13 -51.11 16.46 27.59
C ASN A 13 -50.25 15.65 26.63
N LYS A 14 -49.04 16.15 26.45
CA LYS A 14 -47.97 15.62 25.60
C LYS A 14 -47.31 14.39 26.25
N ILE A 15 -46.45 13.75 25.45
CA ILE A 15 -45.32 12.86 25.82
C ILE A 15 -45.81 11.41 26.09
N ALA A 16 -45.24 10.33 25.53
CA ALA A 16 -43.89 10.09 25.04
C ALA A 16 -43.87 9.07 23.90
N LEU A 17 -42.77 9.14 23.15
CA LEU A 17 -42.24 8.25 22.14
C LEU A 17 -42.16 6.79 22.61
N ALA A 18 -42.78 5.89 21.86
CA ALA A 18 -42.42 4.48 21.78
C ALA A 18 -42.77 3.97 20.38
N ALA A 19 -41.87 4.18 19.42
CA ALA A 19 -41.98 3.57 18.10
C ALA A 19 -41.54 2.09 18.21
N LEU A 20 -42.51 1.24 18.53
CA LEU A 20 -42.60 -0.08 17.91
C LEU A 20 -43.11 0.13 16.48
N ILE A 21 -42.55 -0.53 15.48
CA ILE A 21 -43.30 -1.11 14.35
C ILE A 21 -42.38 -2.16 13.72
N ALA A 22 -42.69 -3.42 14.02
CA ALA A 22 -42.61 -4.46 13.01
C ALA A 22 -43.76 -4.25 12.02
N VAL A 23 -43.56 -4.64 10.75
CA VAL A 23 -44.54 -5.28 9.82
C VAL A 23 -44.35 -4.83 8.36
N SER A 24 -44.02 -5.83 7.53
CA SER A 24 -44.39 -6.14 6.14
C SER A 24 -44.66 -5.06 5.06
N SER A 25 -44.06 -5.33 3.89
CA SER A 25 -44.57 -5.22 2.49
C SER A 25 -44.72 -3.86 1.79
N THR A 26 -43.85 -3.71 0.77
CA THR A 26 -43.99 -3.06 -0.55
C THR A 26 -44.47 -1.61 -0.67
N ALA A 27 -43.53 -0.71 -1.01
CA ALA A 27 -43.70 0.33 -2.03
C ALA A 27 -42.32 0.74 -2.58
N ALA A 28 -42.20 0.86 -3.91
CA ALA A 28 -40.99 1.26 -4.60
C ALA A 28 -40.69 2.74 -4.35
N ILE A 29 -39.49 3.04 -3.83
CA ILE A 29 -38.87 4.36 -3.91
C ILE A 29 -37.37 4.12 -4.13
N SER A 30 -36.88 4.73 -5.20
CA SER A 30 -35.51 4.75 -5.65
C SER A 30 -34.63 5.45 -4.60
N ASP A 31 -33.78 4.71 -3.90
CA ASP A 31 -32.65 5.31 -3.18
C ASP A 31 -31.40 4.48 -3.42
N LEU A 32 -30.43 5.16 -4.02
CA LEU A 32 -29.10 4.68 -4.32
C LEU A 32 -28.41 4.21 -3.04
N ASN A 33 -28.10 2.92 -3.00
CA ASN A 33 -27.26 2.33 -1.97
C ASN A 33 -25.80 2.78 -2.15
N VAL A 34 -25.43 3.92 -1.57
CA VAL A 34 -24.04 4.46 -1.61
C VAL A 34 -23.26 4.16 -0.32
N HIS A 35 -23.77 3.35 0.60
CA HIS A 35 -23.12 3.13 1.91
C HIS A 35 -22.36 1.80 2.07
N ALA A 36 -22.20 1.00 1.02
CA ALA A 36 -21.39 -0.22 1.07
C ALA A 36 -19.88 -0.01 0.74
N ALA A 37 -19.52 1.12 0.11
CA ALA A 37 -18.13 1.36 -0.35
C ALA A 37 -17.19 1.90 0.73
N THR A 38 -17.71 2.42 1.84
CA THR A 38 -16.89 3.10 2.87
C THR A 38 -16.29 2.12 3.89
N ALA A 39 -16.96 1.01 4.18
CA ALA A 39 -16.46 -0.01 5.09
C ALA A 39 -15.26 -0.78 4.51
N ASP A 40 -15.31 -1.12 3.21
CA ASP A 40 -14.22 -1.84 2.53
C ASP A 40 -13.04 -0.92 2.17
N ALA A 41 -13.32 0.35 1.82
CA ALA A 41 -12.28 1.37 1.68
C ALA A 41 -11.56 1.64 3.02
N GLY A 42 -12.28 1.61 4.14
CA GLY A 42 -11.72 1.73 5.49
C GLY A 42 -10.81 0.55 5.85
N LEU A 43 -11.28 -0.68 5.62
CA LEU A 43 -10.51 -1.91 5.91
C LEU A 43 -9.29 -2.06 4.99
N SER A 44 -9.41 -1.77 3.70
CA SER A 44 -8.28 -1.77 2.75
C SER A 44 -7.27 -0.65 3.04
N ALA A 45 -7.72 0.56 3.42
CA ALA A 45 -6.84 1.65 3.84
C ALA A 45 -6.16 1.38 5.19
N GLN A 46 -6.85 0.75 6.16
CA GLN A 46 -6.27 0.31 7.43
C GLN A 46 -5.23 -0.80 7.23
N LYS A 47 -5.50 -1.75 6.33
CA LYS A 47 -4.55 -2.78 5.90
C LYS A 47 -3.35 -2.15 5.18
N GLY A 48 -3.59 -1.20 4.30
CA GLY A 48 -2.56 -0.43 3.58
C GLY A 48 -1.65 0.37 4.52
N SER A 49 -2.22 1.11 5.47
CA SER A 49 -1.44 1.90 6.45
C SER A 49 -0.62 1.01 7.39
N THR A 50 -1.16 -0.13 7.83
CA THR A 50 -0.41 -1.12 8.62
C THR A 50 0.76 -1.71 7.82
N TYR A 51 0.52 -2.02 6.54
CA TYR A 51 1.56 -2.54 5.66
C TYR A 51 2.66 -1.50 5.38
N ILE A 52 2.31 -0.25 5.12
CA ILE A 52 3.26 0.87 4.95
C ILE A 52 4.12 1.06 6.20
N LYS A 53 3.51 1.05 7.40
CA LYS A 53 4.26 1.14 8.67
C LYS A 53 5.21 -0.06 8.87
N THR A 54 4.79 -1.24 8.45
CA THR A 54 5.63 -2.45 8.50
C THR A 54 6.83 -2.33 7.56
N ILE A 55 6.62 -1.87 6.33
CA ILE A 55 7.71 -1.57 5.37
C ILE A 55 8.69 -0.57 5.99
N TYR A 56 8.19 0.52 6.56
CA TYR A 56 9.02 1.54 7.19
C TYR A 56 9.87 0.98 8.35
N LYS A 57 9.25 0.16 9.22
CA LYS A 57 9.95 -0.50 10.33
C LYS A 57 11.03 -1.45 9.83
N LEU A 58 10.75 -2.26 8.82
CA LEU A 58 11.75 -3.17 8.23
C LEU A 58 12.90 -2.40 7.58
N ALA A 59 12.59 -1.31 6.88
CA ALA A 59 13.59 -0.48 6.23
C ALA A 59 14.56 0.18 7.22
N SER A 60 14.12 0.47 8.45
CA SER A 60 15.01 1.00 9.52
C SER A 60 16.16 0.06 9.87
N VAL A 61 16.01 -1.24 9.59
CA VAL A 61 17.03 -2.28 9.79
C VAL A 61 17.55 -2.87 8.48
N GLY A 62 17.34 -2.16 7.35
CA GLY A 62 17.86 -2.54 6.05
C GLY A 62 17.11 -3.69 5.37
N LYS A 63 15.87 -3.99 5.76
CA LYS A 63 15.08 -5.12 5.24
C LYS A 63 13.87 -4.65 4.43
N ILE A 64 13.37 -5.54 3.56
CA ILE A 64 12.10 -5.41 2.85
C ILE A 64 11.18 -6.59 3.18
N PRO A 65 9.84 -6.47 3.00
CA PRO A 65 8.92 -7.59 3.16
C PRO A 65 9.28 -8.75 2.22
N GLY A 66 9.01 -9.98 2.67
CA GLY A 66 9.14 -11.19 1.84
C GLY A 66 10.57 -11.69 1.60
N LEU A 67 11.59 -11.00 2.10
CA LEU A 67 12.99 -11.34 1.85
C LEU A 67 13.83 -11.35 3.13
N ASN A 68 14.64 -12.40 3.32
CA ASN A 68 15.59 -12.49 4.43
C ASN A 68 17.00 -12.05 4.00
N ALA A 69 17.12 -10.78 3.60
CA ALA A 69 18.38 -10.12 3.28
C ALA A 69 18.42 -8.73 3.92
N ILE A 70 19.63 -8.23 4.16
CA ILE A 70 19.86 -6.91 4.75
C ILE A 70 20.75 -6.10 3.81
N ALA A 71 20.25 -4.95 3.37
CA ALA A 71 21.00 -4.01 2.55
C ALA A 71 22.28 -3.57 3.29
N GLY A 72 23.39 -3.60 2.55
CA GLY A 72 24.74 -3.32 3.00
C GLY A 72 25.39 -4.40 3.86
N LYS A 73 24.78 -5.58 4.01
CA LYS A 73 25.35 -6.67 4.81
C LYS A 73 25.31 -8.01 4.11
N THR A 74 24.20 -8.33 3.44
CA THR A 74 24.05 -9.64 2.80
C THR A 74 24.85 -9.70 1.50
N PRO A 75 25.76 -10.69 1.35
CA PRO A 75 26.41 -10.95 0.07
C PRO A 75 25.41 -11.59 -0.90
N ILE A 76 25.51 -11.26 -2.19
CA ILE A 76 24.61 -11.81 -3.21
C ILE A 76 24.73 -13.33 -3.34
N SER A 77 25.91 -13.88 -3.06
CA SER A 77 26.15 -15.33 -3.04
C SER A 77 25.23 -16.08 -2.06
N ALA A 78 24.78 -15.44 -0.97
CA ALA A 78 23.82 -16.04 -0.04
C ALA A 78 22.40 -16.13 -0.63
N VAL A 79 22.04 -15.21 -1.53
CA VAL A 79 20.79 -15.29 -2.30
C VAL A 79 20.92 -16.38 -3.35
N HIS A 80 22.02 -16.39 -4.11
CA HIS A 80 22.30 -17.42 -5.12
C HIS A 80 22.27 -18.83 -4.54
N TYR A 81 22.87 -19.01 -3.37
CA TYR A 81 22.88 -20.31 -2.69
C TYR A 81 21.48 -20.84 -2.39
N LYS A 82 20.54 -19.95 -2.02
CA LYS A 82 19.18 -20.34 -1.67
C LYS A 82 18.25 -20.43 -2.86
N TRP A 83 18.42 -19.54 -3.83
CA TRP A 83 17.43 -19.28 -4.88
C TRP A 83 17.91 -19.71 -6.27
N GLY A 84 19.17 -20.10 -6.42
CA GLY A 84 19.79 -20.29 -7.73
C GLY A 84 20.18 -18.95 -8.37
N GLY A 85 20.58 -19.00 -9.64
CA GLY A 85 20.95 -17.78 -10.39
C GLY A 85 19.75 -16.87 -10.66
N PRO A 86 19.97 -15.56 -10.83
CA PRO A 86 18.93 -14.61 -11.23
C PRO A 86 18.53 -14.86 -12.70
N GLU A 87 17.32 -14.45 -13.11
CA GLU A 87 16.96 -14.50 -14.53
C GLU A 87 17.63 -13.40 -15.35
N VAL A 88 18.05 -12.30 -14.70
CA VAL A 88 18.72 -11.17 -15.37
C VAL A 88 19.91 -10.71 -14.55
N GLY A 89 21.05 -10.47 -15.21
CA GLY A 89 22.18 -9.72 -14.70
C GLY A 89 23.26 -10.51 -13.94
N GLY A 90 23.09 -11.83 -13.75
CA GLY A 90 24.03 -12.65 -12.98
C GLY A 90 25.41 -12.85 -13.63
N ASP A 91 25.56 -12.51 -14.91
CA ASP A 91 26.82 -12.54 -15.66
C ASP A 91 27.60 -11.21 -15.58
N LEU A 92 26.96 -10.14 -15.11
CA LEU A 92 27.54 -8.80 -15.03
C LEU A 92 28.62 -8.70 -13.94
N LYS A 93 29.50 -7.71 -14.10
CA LYS A 93 30.61 -7.42 -13.18
C LYS A 93 30.55 -5.97 -12.72
N GLY A 94 31.20 -5.68 -11.60
CA GLY A 94 31.22 -4.36 -11.01
C GLY A 94 29.89 -4.01 -10.34
N ASN A 95 29.50 -2.73 -10.37
CA ASN A 95 28.20 -2.32 -9.83
C ASN A 95 27.10 -2.65 -10.85
N HIS A 96 26.18 -3.53 -10.48
CA HIS A 96 25.13 -4.00 -11.38
C HIS A 96 23.86 -4.33 -10.61
N TYR A 97 22.82 -4.72 -11.34
CA TYR A 97 21.58 -5.25 -10.77
C TYR A 97 21.36 -6.68 -11.24
N GLU A 98 20.89 -7.50 -10.31
CA GLU A 98 20.32 -8.81 -10.60
C GLU A 98 18.84 -8.82 -10.28
N MET A 99 18.04 -9.53 -11.08
CA MET A 99 16.58 -9.60 -10.90
C MET A 99 16.11 -11.04 -10.77
N TYR A 100 15.16 -11.23 -9.85
CA TYR A 100 14.37 -12.44 -9.66
C TYR A 100 12.91 -12.13 -9.98
N ASN A 101 12.32 -12.84 -10.94
CA ASN A 101 10.93 -12.69 -11.36
C ASN A 101 9.96 -13.46 -10.45
N PHE A 102 8.66 -13.30 -10.70
CA PHE A 102 7.61 -14.02 -9.98
C PHE A 102 7.75 -15.54 -10.17
N GLY A 103 8.50 -16.20 -9.29
CA GLY A 103 8.70 -17.65 -9.27
C GLY A 103 8.34 -18.27 -7.91
N MET A 104 7.65 -19.41 -7.92
CA MET A 104 7.32 -20.21 -6.73
C MET A 104 6.70 -19.45 -5.55
N GLY A 105 5.91 -18.39 -5.81
CA GLY A 105 5.22 -17.62 -4.77
C GLY A 105 6.12 -16.72 -3.90
N GLN A 106 7.41 -16.59 -4.25
CA GLN A 106 8.37 -15.79 -3.47
C GLN A 106 8.17 -14.28 -3.69
N GLY A 107 7.71 -13.90 -4.90
CA GLY A 107 7.58 -12.53 -5.38
C GLY A 107 8.74 -12.12 -6.30
N ALA A 108 8.69 -10.90 -6.81
CA ALA A 108 9.70 -10.35 -7.70
C ALA A 108 10.63 -9.38 -6.94
N TYR A 109 11.94 -9.59 -7.06
CA TYR A 109 12.97 -8.86 -6.32
C TYR A 109 14.10 -8.39 -7.23
N GLY A 110 14.73 -7.29 -6.84
CA GLY A 110 15.93 -6.77 -7.49
C GLY A 110 17.03 -6.48 -6.47
N PHE A 111 18.26 -6.75 -6.85
CA PHE A 111 19.43 -6.60 -6.00
C PHE A 111 20.44 -5.70 -6.67
N GLY A 112 20.64 -4.50 -6.14
CA GLY A 112 21.78 -3.66 -6.51
C GLY A 112 23.02 -4.18 -5.79
N ILE A 113 24.04 -4.58 -6.54
CA ILE A 113 25.22 -5.28 -6.02
C ILE A 113 26.46 -4.44 -6.30
N ASN A 114 27.29 -4.25 -5.28
CA ASN A 114 28.55 -3.53 -5.43
C ASN A 114 29.66 -4.44 -6.00
N LYS A 115 30.82 -3.87 -6.32
CA LYS A 115 31.97 -4.62 -6.82
C LYS A 115 32.46 -5.75 -5.89
N SER A 116 32.17 -5.65 -4.60
CA SER A 116 32.53 -6.67 -3.58
C SER A 116 31.48 -7.77 -3.43
N GLY A 117 30.41 -7.76 -4.24
CA GLY A 117 29.33 -8.73 -4.16
C GLY A 117 28.37 -8.52 -2.99
N VAL A 118 28.37 -7.34 -2.36
CA VAL A 118 27.43 -6.99 -1.28
C VAL A 118 26.23 -6.26 -1.87
N ILE A 119 25.04 -6.67 -1.44
CA ILE A 119 23.78 -6.05 -1.85
C ILE A 119 23.68 -4.67 -1.17
N TYR A 120 23.62 -3.59 -1.94
CA TYR A 120 23.42 -2.22 -1.44
C TYR A 120 21.99 -1.69 -1.67
N ASP A 121 21.24 -2.23 -2.63
CA ASP A 121 19.84 -1.87 -2.90
C ASP A 121 18.96 -3.11 -2.95
N LEU A 122 17.93 -3.15 -2.10
CA LEU A 122 16.93 -4.22 -2.05
C LEU A 122 15.62 -3.74 -2.64
N ARG A 123 15.21 -4.27 -3.79
CA ARG A 123 13.94 -3.91 -4.44
C ARG A 123 12.90 -5.02 -4.28
N ASN A 124 11.67 -4.64 -3.94
CA ASN A 124 10.51 -5.53 -3.89
C ASN A 124 9.43 -5.01 -4.86
N PHE A 125 9.14 -5.78 -5.90
CA PHE A 125 8.14 -5.47 -6.92
C PHE A 125 6.74 -6.06 -6.63
N GLY A 126 6.61 -6.78 -5.50
CA GLY A 126 5.40 -7.46 -5.06
C GLY A 126 5.41 -8.97 -5.32
N GLN A 127 4.33 -9.63 -4.91
CA GLN A 127 4.13 -11.08 -5.09
C GLN A 127 3.19 -11.43 -6.25
N SER A 128 2.50 -10.43 -6.79
CA SER A 128 1.58 -10.56 -7.92
C SER A 128 1.65 -9.31 -8.79
N ILE A 129 1.17 -9.43 -10.02
CA ILE A 129 0.88 -8.30 -10.92
C ILE A 129 -0.39 -7.57 -10.46
N ASP A 130 -1.25 -8.23 -9.68
CA ASP A 130 -2.47 -7.65 -9.13
C ASP A 130 -2.18 -6.43 -8.25
N GLN A 131 -2.79 -5.31 -8.64
CA GLN A 131 -2.68 -4.02 -7.96
C GLN A 131 -3.55 -3.91 -6.70
N SER A 132 -4.33 -4.93 -6.36
CA SER A 132 -5.13 -4.95 -5.12
C SER A 132 -4.34 -5.46 -3.90
N VAL A 133 -3.15 -6.02 -4.10
CA VAL A 133 -2.37 -6.68 -3.03
C VAL A 133 -0.92 -6.20 -2.93
N GLY A 134 -0.34 -6.37 -1.74
CA GLY A 134 1.08 -6.16 -1.48
C GLY A 134 1.54 -4.73 -1.82
N VAL A 135 2.76 -4.62 -2.37
CA VAL A 135 3.36 -3.32 -2.75
C VAL A 135 2.51 -2.58 -3.78
N LYS A 136 1.91 -3.30 -4.73
CA LYS A 136 1.12 -2.71 -5.82
C LYS A 136 -0.22 -2.15 -5.36
N SER A 137 -0.71 -2.53 -4.18
CA SER A 137 -1.88 -1.89 -3.55
C SER A 137 -1.63 -0.47 -3.03
N LEU A 138 -0.36 -0.08 -2.90
CA LEU A 138 -0.01 1.21 -2.32
C LEU A 138 -0.10 2.33 -3.35
N THR A 139 -0.36 3.55 -2.89
CA THR A 139 -0.32 4.77 -3.71
C THR A 139 0.52 5.82 -2.99
N PHE A 140 1.01 6.81 -3.71
CA PHE A 140 1.72 7.94 -3.09
C PHE A 140 0.86 8.67 -2.04
N ALA A 141 -0.45 8.75 -2.27
CA ALA A 141 -1.39 9.37 -1.34
C ALA A 141 -1.49 8.57 -0.03
N SER A 142 -1.63 7.23 -0.10
CA SER A 142 -1.70 6.41 1.12
C SER A 142 -0.38 6.41 1.90
N VAL A 143 0.76 6.50 1.20
CA VAL A 143 2.07 6.66 1.82
C VAL A 143 2.16 7.99 2.59
N ILE A 144 1.79 9.12 1.98
CA ILE A 144 1.79 10.42 2.66
C ILE A 144 0.82 10.43 3.85
N GLN A 145 -0.38 9.89 3.67
CA GLN A 145 -1.36 9.81 4.75
C GLN A 145 -0.85 9.01 5.95
N THR A 146 0.01 8.01 5.71
CA THR A 146 0.51 7.11 6.76
C THR A 146 1.79 7.61 7.41
N LEU A 147 2.73 8.14 6.62
CA LEU A 147 4.10 8.47 7.07
C LEU A 147 4.40 9.97 7.10
N GLY A 148 3.49 10.81 6.61
CA GLY A 148 3.74 12.22 6.37
C GLY A 148 4.50 12.47 5.06
N MET A 149 5.01 13.69 4.88
CA MET A 149 5.75 14.04 3.68
C MET A 149 7.12 13.35 3.63
N PRO A 150 7.60 12.92 2.44
CA PRO A 150 8.93 12.36 2.31
C PRO A 150 10.00 13.43 2.56
N LYS A 151 11.20 12.98 2.93
CA LYS A 151 12.38 13.85 3.06
C LYS A 151 12.75 14.48 1.72
N GLU A 152 12.59 13.71 0.64
CA GLU A 152 12.95 14.13 -0.70
C GLU A 152 12.00 13.47 -1.72
N VAL A 153 11.70 14.21 -2.79
CA VAL A 153 11.00 13.69 -3.96
C VAL A 153 11.96 13.73 -5.13
N ARG A 154 12.25 12.56 -5.72
CA ARG A 154 13.10 12.43 -6.92
C ARG A 154 12.25 12.01 -8.12
N PHE A 155 12.78 12.24 -9.30
CA PHE A 155 12.18 11.81 -10.57
C PHE A 155 13.23 11.07 -11.41
N THR A 156 12.82 10.02 -12.12
CA THR A 156 13.69 9.28 -13.02
C THR A 156 12.85 8.77 -14.18
N GLY A 157 13.10 9.29 -15.40
CA GLY A 157 12.23 9.02 -16.54
C GLY A 157 10.79 9.44 -16.25
N THR A 158 9.86 8.49 -16.37
CA THR A 158 8.43 8.69 -16.06
C THR A 158 8.09 8.52 -14.59
N ASP A 159 9.05 8.10 -13.77
CA ASP A 159 8.80 7.66 -12.41
C ASP A 159 9.02 8.78 -11.41
N LYS A 160 8.23 8.74 -10.36
CA LYS A 160 8.34 9.57 -9.17
C LYS A 160 8.81 8.67 -8.02
N ILE A 161 9.63 9.24 -7.15
CA ILE A 161 10.26 8.52 -6.05
C ILE A 161 10.06 9.33 -4.78
N TYR A 162 9.37 8.76 -3.80
CA TYR A 162 9.33 9.31 -2.44
C TYR A 162 10.40 8.67 -1.59
N VAL A 163 11.33 9.49 -1.10
CA VAL A 163 12.47 9.05 -0.29
C VAL A 163 12.21 9.39 1.18
N TYR A 164 12.21 8.36 2.01
CA TYR A 164 12.17 8.44 3.46
C TYR A 164 13.51 7.97 4.04
N SER A 165 13.84 8.45 5.24
CA SER A 165 15.04 8.04 5.99
C SER A 165 14.66 7.39 7.31
N PRO A 166 14.24 6.10 7.31
CA PRO A 166 13.84 5.41 8.54
C PRO A 166 14.98 5.20 9.53
N ALA A 167 16.24 5.27 9.07
CA ALA A 167 17.43 5.29 9.91
C ALA A 167 18.57 6.02 9.17
N LYS A 168 19.61 6.45 9.91
CA LYS A 168 20.78 7.14 9.33
C LYS A 168 21.50 6.31 8.24
N ALA A 169 21.43 4.99 8.32
CA ALA A 169 22.11 4.08 7.41
C ALA A 169 21.29 3.73 6.15
N TYR A 170 19.99 4.03 6.12
CA TYR A 170 19.08 3.49 5.12
C TYR A 170 18.13 4.55 4.54
N GLU A 171 17.95 4.52 3.22
CA GLU A 171 16.84 5.19 2.54
C GLU A 171 15.76 4.15 2.21
N LEU A 172 14.50 4.49 2.47
CA LEU A 172 13.33 3.79 1.95
C LEU A 172 12.75 4.59 0.79
N LYS A 173 12.62 3.96 -0.37
CA LYS A 173 12.09 4.56 -1.59
C LYS A 173 10.77 3.89 -1.95
N PHE A 174 9.75 4.69 -2.22
CA PHE A 174 8.52 4.26 -2.88
C PHE A 174 8.55 4.78 -4.31
N VAL A 175 8.50 3.87 -5.29
CA VAL A 175 8.66 4.20 -6.71
C VAL A 175 7.39 3.83 -7.47
N GLY A 176 6.95 4.72 -8.33
CA GLY A 176 5.79 4.50 -9.19
C GLY A 176 5.67 5.60 -10.24
N PRO A 177 4.70 5.51 -11.16
CA PRO A 177 4.56 6.48 -12.23
C PRO A 177 4.23 7.86 -11.66
N SER A 178 4.86 8.89 -12.23
CA SER A 178 4.63 10.28 -11.83
C SER A 178 3.19 10.75 -12.12
N LYS A 179 2.57 10.18 -13.15
CA LYS A 179 1.19 10.44 -13.59
C LYS A 179 0.44 9.13 -13.77
N ALA A 180 -0.83 9.10 -13.37
CA ALA A 180 -1.72 8.00 -13.71
C ALA A 180 -2.25 8.16 -15.14
N ALA A 181 -2.50 7.04 -15.83
CA ALA A 181 -3.30 7.08 -17.05
C ALA A 181 -4.72 7.60 -16.74
N LYS A 182 -5.37 8.24 -17.72
CA LYS A 182 -6.70 8.84 -17.53
C LYS A 182 -7.68 7.78 -17.00
N GLY A 183 -8.35 8.10 -15.88
CA GLY A 183 -9.31 7.21 -15.22
C GLY A 183 -8.68 6.06 -14.41
N LYS A 184 -7.36 6.04 -14.24
CA LYS A 184 -6.65 5.05 -13.40
C LYS A 184 -6.01 5.71 -12.19
N VAL A 185 -5.68 4.89 -11.19
CA VAL A 185 -4.90 5.30 -10.02
C VAL A 185 -3.42 4.97 -10.27
N ALA A 186 -2.53 5.87 -9.87
CA ALA A 186 -1.09 5.62 -9.90
C ALA A 186 -0.69 4.80 -8.67
N HIS A 187 -0.44 3.51 -8.88
CA HIS A 187 0.04 2.58 -7.88
C HIS A 187 1.55 2.62 -7.74
N ILE A 188 2.07 2.21 -6.58
CA ILE A 188 3.50 1.98 -6.38
C ILE A 188 3.91 0.73 -7.15
N ASP A 189 4.94 0.85 -7.99
CA ASP A 189 5.45 -0.27 -8.79
C ASP A 189 6.33 -1.20 -7.94
N HIS A 190 7.21 -0.58 -7.15
CA HIS A 190 8.14 -1.24 -6.24
C HIS A 190 8.56 -0.34 -5.08
N ILE A 191 9.14 -0.97 -4.07
CA ILE A 191 9.87 -0.28 -3.00
C ILE A 191 11.34 -0.67 -3.02
N ASN A 192 12.17 0.18 -2.44
CA ASN A 192 13.62 -0.01 -2.36
C ASN A 192 14.12 0.32 -0.97
N VAL A 193 15.02 -0.50 -0.43
CA VAL A 193 15.81 -0.16 0.76
C VAL A 193 17.28 -0.10 0.37
N TYR A 194 17.82 1.12 0.43
CA TYR A 194 19.16 1.45 -0.05
C TYR A 194 20.11 1.76 1.11
N ALA A 195 21.28 1.13 1.11
CA ALA A 195 22.35 1.32 2.09
C ALA A 195 23.52 2.10 1.47
N ALA A 196 23.53 3.43 1.66
CA ALA A 196 24.48 4.33 0.99
C ALA A 196 25.95 3.96 1.20
N LYS A 197 26.31 3.54 2.42
CA LYS A 197 27.69 3.17 2.78
C LYS A 197 28.20 1.91 2.08
N ALA A 198 27.31 1.08 1.53
CA ALA A 198 27.68 -0.15 0.85
C ALA A 198 27.81 0.02 -0.66
N ASN A 199 27.45 1.18 -1.22
CA ASN A 199 27.53 1.43 -2.67
C ASN A 199 28.88 2.06 -3.10
N THR A 200 29.93 1.91 -2.30
CA THR A 200 31.28 2.42 -2.55
C THR A 200 32.20 1.33 -3.07
#